data_AF-A0A101FNI1-F1
#
_entry.id   AF-A0A101FNI1-F1
#
_cell.length_a   1.000
_cell.length_b   1.000
_cell.length_c   1.000
_cell.angle_alpha   90.00
_cell.angle_beta   90.00
_cell.angle_gamma   90.00
#
_symmetry.space_group_name_H-M   'P 1'
#
loop_
_entity.id
_entity.type
_entity.pdbx_description
1 polymer ?
#
loop_
_entity_poly.entity_id
_entity_poly.type
_entity_poly.pdbx_seq_one_letter_code
_entity_poly.pdbx_strand_id
1 'polypeptide(L)' 'MIELTRLNGEVFVLNAELIETIAASPDTVVTLVNGHRYVVKESVDAVTEKVIQYKRRTKAF' A
#
# COMPACT_ATOMS: atom_id res chain seq x y z
N MET A 1 9.45 1.19 -0.55
CA MET A 1 8.70 1.74 -1.70
C MET A 1 7.95 0.60 -2.37
N ILE A 2 6.62 0.70 -2.47
CA ILE A 2 5.73 -0.24 -3.15
C ILE A 2 4.92 0.50 -4.22
N GLU A 3 4.72 -0.10 -5.38
CA GLU A 3 3.90 0.48 -6.44
C GLU A 3 2.43 0.13 -6.22
N LEU A 4 1.53 1.10 -6.36
CA LEU A 4 0.08 0.94 -6.22
C LEU A 4 -0.66 1.69 -7.34
N THR A 5 -1.92 1.33 -7.56
CA THR A 5 -2.73 1.92 -8.61
C THR A 5 -3.97 2.57 -8.03
N ARG A 6 -4.17 3.86 -8.29
CA ARG A 6 -5.42 4.56 -7.92
C ARG A 6 -6.60 4.03 -8.75
N LEU A 7 -7.83 4.28 -8.29
CA LEU A 7 -9.04 3.89 -9.02
C LEU A 7 -9.13 4.49 -10.44
N ASN A 8 -8.56 5.69 -10.66
CA ASN A 8 -8.46 6.32 -11.98
C ASN A 8 -7.41 5.68 -12.91
N GLY A 9 -6.66 4.68 -12.45
CA GLY A 9 -5.61 4.00 -13.22
C GLY A 9 -4.22 4.64 -13.12
N GLU A 10 -4.08 5.74 -12.40
CA GLU A 10 -2.78 6.36 -12.14
C GLU A 10 -1.93 5.47 -11.22
N VAL A 11 -0.72 5.17 -11.67
CA VAL A 11 0.27 4.39 -10.91
C VAL A 11 1.12 5.34 -10.08
N PHE A 12 1.34 5.00 -8.81
CA PHE A 12 2.18 5.76 -7.90
C PHE A 12 2.99 4.84 -6.99
N VAL A 13 4.06 5.38 -6.43
CA VAL A 13 4.93 4.66 -5.49
C VAL A 13 4.72 5.19 -4.09
N LEU A 14 4.44 4.29 -3.15
CA LEU A 14 4.17 4.60 -1.76
C LEU A 14 5.27 4.08 -0.84
N ASN A 15 5.61 4.86 0.19
CA ASN A 15 6.48 4.37 1.24
C ASN A 15 5.73 3.39 2.16
N ALA A 16 6.08 2.11 2.08
CA ALA A 16 5.45 1.05 2.86
C ALA A 16 5.68 1.16 4.37
N GLU A 17 6.75 1.81 4.83
CA GLU A 17 7.00 2.01 6.27
C GLU A 17 6.08 3.06 6.90
N LEU A 18 5.41 3.88 6.08
CA LEU A 18 4.46 4.89 6.56
C LEU A 18 3.01 4.40 6.53
N ILE A 19 2.76 3.18 6.08
CA ILE A 19 1.42 2.59 6.07
C ILE A 19 1.04 2.23 7.50
N GLU A 20 -0.06 2.82 7.97
CA GLU A 20 -0.63 2.55 9.28
C GLU A 20 -1.66 1.43 9.22
N THR A 21 -2.61 1.52 8.27
CA THR A 21 -3.67 0.53 8.09
C THR A 21 -4.01 0.30 6.63
N ILE A 22 -4.49 -0.91 6.31
CA ILE A 22 -5.06 -1.29 5.02
C ILE A 22 -6.43 -1.92 5.32
N ALA A 23 -7.50 -1.38 4.75
CA ALA A 23 -8.87 -1.85 4.99
C ALA A 23 -9.69 -1.89 3.70
N ALA A 24 -10.63 -2.83 3.60
CA ALA A 24 -11.56 -2.92 2.47
C ALA A 24 -12.90 -2.24 2.82
N SER A 25 -13.35 -1.27 2.03
CA SER A 25 -14.63 -0.58 2.19
C SER A 25 -15.05 0.27 0.98
N PRO A 26 -15.98 -0.16 0.10
CA PRO A 26 -15.95 -1.43 -0.64
C PRO A 26 -14.64 -1.65 -1.42
N ASP A 27 -13.91 -0.57 -1.71
CA ASP A 27 -12.57 -0.57 -2.31
C ASP A 27 -11.48 -0.60 -1.21
N THR A 28 -10.23 -0.88 -1.58
CA THR A 28 -9.13 -0.89 -0.60
C THR A 28 -8.64 0.52 -0.30
N VAL A 29 -8.58 0.85 0.99
CA VAL A 29 -8.04 2.11 1.51
C VAL A 29 -6.76 1.86 2.29
N VAL A 30 -5.70 2.55 1.89
CA VAL A 30 -4.41 2.58 2.58
C VAL A 30 -4.31 3.90 3.35
N THR A 31 -4.24 3.82 4.67
CA THR A 31 -4.07 4.98 5.56
C THR A 31 -2.62 5.06 6.00
N LEU A 32 -2.05 6.26 5.94
CA LEU A 32 -0.70 6.55 6.42
C LEU A 32 -0.72 7.07 7.85
N VAL A 33 0.42 6.98 8.54
CA VAL A 33 0.60 7.43 9.93
C VAL A 33 0.30 8.91 10.19
N ASN A 34 0.19 9.72 9.14
CA ASN A 34 -0.20 11.14 9.21
C ASN A 34 -1.69 11.37 8.91
N GLY A 35 -2.49 10.31 8.81
CA GLY A 35 -3.91 10.35 8.49
C GLY A 35 -4.25 10.49 7.00
N HIS A 36 -3.25 10.63 6.10
CA HIS A 36 -3.52 10.65 4.66
C HIS A 36 -4.00 9.29 4.16
N ARG A 37 -4.94 9.29 3.22
CA ARG A 37 -5.59 8.07 2.72
C ARG A 37 -5.49 7.98 1.20
N TYR A 38 -5.20 6.77 0.71
CA TYR A 38 -5.22 6.43 -0.71
C TYR A 38 -6.25 5.33 -0.93
N VAL A 39 -7.10 5.52 -1.95
CA VAL A 39 -7.98 4.45 -2.44
C VAL A 39 -7.33 3.83 -3.67
N VAL A 40 -7.15 2.51 -3.62
CA VAL A 40 -6.35 1.76 -4.59
C VAL A 40 -7.14 0.59 -5.17
N LYS A 41 -6.75 0.16 -6.38
CA LYS A 41 -7.38 -0.98 -7.08
C LYS A 41 -6.96 -2.33 -6.51
N GLU A 42 -5.79 -2.40 -5.89
CA GLU A 42 -5.29 -3.61 -5.25
C GLU A 42 -6.19 -4.04 -4.09
N SER A 43 -6.37 -5.36 -3.91
CA SER A 43 -6.98 -5.89 -2.69
C SER A 43 -6.06 -5.71 -1.48
N VAL A 44 -6.63 -5.81 -0.27
CA VAL A 44 -5.86 -5.80 0.98
C VAL A 44 -4.70 -6.81 0.94
N ASP A 45 -4.96 -8.02 0.44
CA ASP A 45 -3.95 -9.08 0.33
C ASP A 45 -2.82 -8.71 -0.64
N ALA A 46 -3.17 -8.12 -1.79
CA ALA A 46 -2.19 -7.69 -2.79
C ALA A 46 -1.28 -6.57 -2.25
N VAL A 47 -1.85 -5.60 -1.52
CA VAL A 47 -1.05 -4.55 -0.86
C VAL A 47 -0.17 -5.17 0.22
N THR A 48 -0.71 -6.09 1.01
CA THR A 48 0.02 -6.77 2.10
C THR A 48 1.22 -7.56 1.57
N GLU A 49 1.03 -8.32 0.49
CA GLU A 49 2.12 -9.08 -0.14
C GLU A 49 3.22 -8.14 -0.67
N LYS A 50 2.85 -7.02 -1.31
CA LYS A 50 3.83 -6.00 -1.74
C LYS A 50 4.64 -5.45 -0.56
N VAL A 51 4.01 -5.21 0.60
CA VAL A 51 4.69 -4.78 1.83
C VAL A 51 5.62 -5.86 2.37
N ILE A 52 5.19 -7.12 2.42
CA ILE A 52 6.02 -8.25 2.87
C ILE A 52 7.26 -8.40 1.99
N GLN A 53 7.09 -8.35 0.66
CA GLN A 53 8.19 -8.44 -0.29
C GLN A 53 9.18 -7.29 -0.13
N TYR A 54 8.68 -6.08 0.08
CA TYR A 54 9.53 -4.93 0.43
C TYR A 54 10.33 -5.18 1.72
N LYS A 55 9.68 -5.61 2.80
CA LYS A 55 10.35 -5.89 4.09
C LYS A 55 11.38 -7.02 4.02
N ARG A 56 11.14 -8.05 3.19
CA ARG A 56 12.10 -9.13 2.94
C ARG A 56 13.35 -8.60 2.25
N ARG A 57 13.18 -7.71 1.27
CA ARG A 57 14.30 -7.12 0.52
C ARG A 57 15.13 -6.13 1.33
N THR A 58 14.51 -5.38 2.25
CA THR A 58 15.24 -4.39 3.07
C THR A 58 16.04 -5.01 4.21
N LYS A 59 15.67 -6.20 4.70
CA LYS A 59 16.40 -6.91 5.76
C LYS A 59 17.57 -7.76 5.25
N ALA A 60 17.81 -7.83 3.95
CA ALA A 60 18.83 -8.69 3.34
C ALA A 60 20.24 -8.06 3.32
N PHE A 61 20.52 -7.07 4.17
CA PHE A 61 21.79 -6.35 4.23
C PHE A 61 22.30 -6.25 5.67
#